data_AF-A0AA87DUM6-F1
#
_entry.id   AF-A0AA87DUM6-F1
#
_cell.length_a   1.000
_cell.length_b   1.000
_cell.length_c   1.000
_cell.angle_alpha   90.00
_cell.angle_beta   90.00
_cell.angle_gamma   90.00
#
_symmetry.space_group_name_H-M   'P 1'
#
loop_
_entity.id
_entity.type
_entity.pdbx_description
1 polymer ?
#
loop_
_entity_poly.entity_id
_entity_poly.type
_entity_poly.pdbx_seq_one_letter_code
_entity_poly.pdbx_strand_id
1 'polypeptide(L)'
;MKKLNIEKVFCGFDYRFGNKGLGTPKLIEENGIEISVQNEQTIDGEKISTTVLKKFVRDGEFQKYREYSGRFYSISGLVVKGRQLGRTINFPTANLQLSEKYLLPETNGVYITKLKVHSEIYKSITNIGYNPTVSTEKNKKFIETHILDFDEDIYGEKIEIFFYEFLRKEQKFESFDHLKEQLKLDKKTSEEKDY
;
A
#
# COMPACT_ATOMS: atom_id res chain seq x y z
N MET A 1 11.56 -9.46 32.30
CA MET A 1 11.11 -8.27 33.04
C MET A 1 12.12 -7.78 34.07
N LYS A 2 12.68 -8.64 34.96
CA LYS A 2 13.71 -8.24 35.95
C LYS A 2 14.95 -7.49 35.40
N LYS A 3 15.35 -7.74 34.15
CA LYS A 3 16.49 -7.04 33.50
C LYS A 3 16.15 -5.63 32.97
N LEU A 4 14.87 -5.26 32.89
CA LEU A 4 14.41 -4.02 32.24
C LEU A 4 13.90 -2.98 33.24
N ASN A 5 13.96 -3.26 34.55
CA ASN A 5 13.44 -2.40 35.63
C ASN A 5 12.06 -1.78 35.30
N ILE A 6 11.12 -2.63 34.89
CA ILE A 6 9.81 -2.19 34.38
C ILE A 6 8.94 -1.73 35.55
N GLU A 7 8.50 -0.48 35.50
CA GLU A 7 7.56 0.09 36.47
C GLU A 7 6.10 -0.11 36.05
N LYS A 8 5.82 0.06 34.74
CA LYS A 8 4.46 -0.05 34.19
C LYS A 8 4.45 -0.65 32.79
N VAL A 9 3.43 -1.44 32.48
CA VAL A 9 3.19 -2.04 31.16
C VAL A 9 1.89 -1.50 30.56
N PHE A 10 1.93 -1.16 29.27
CA PHE A 10 0.75 -0.84 28.47
C PHE A 10 0.55 -1.94 27.43
N CYS A 11 -0.66 -2.47 27.33
CA CYS A 11 -0.97 -3.51 26.34
C CYS A 11 -2.44 -3.44 25.89
N GLY A 12 -2.74 -4.04 24.75
CA GLY A 12 -4.13 -4.24 24.33
C GLY A 12 -4.84 -5.32 25.15
N PHE A 13 -6.17 -5.27 25.18
CA PHE A 13 -7.02 -6.26 25.84
C PHE A 13 -6.80 -7.72 25.35
N ASP A 14 -6.38 -7.90 24.10
CA ASP A 14 -6.12 -9.19 23.46
C ASP A 14 -4.65 -9.64 23.58
N TYR A 15 -3.82 -8.92 24.34
CA TYR A 15 -2.43 -9.28 24.54
C TYR A 15 -2.27 -10.67 25.19
N ARG A 16 -1.38 -11.47 24.61
CA ARG A 16 -0.99 -12.80 25.07
C ARG A 16 0.52 -12.97 24.92
N PHE A 17 1.15 -13.70 25.84
CA PHE A 17 2.59 -13.94 25.83
C PHE A 17 2.98 -15.30 26.43
N GLY A 18 4.27 -15.62 26.42
CA GLY A 18 4.80 -16.85 26.99
C GLY A 18 4.47 -18.09 26.15
N ASN A 19 4.70 -19.27 26.73
CA ASN A 19 4.53 -20.54 26.04
C ASN A 19 3.09 -20.69 25.51
N LYS A 20 2.94 -20.86 24.19
CA LYS A 20 1.66 -21.01 23.49
C LYS A 20 0.64 -19.90 23.78
N GLY A 21 1.09 -18.69 24.17
CA GLY A 21 0.20 -17.57 24.46
C GLY A 21 -0.65 -17.75 25.73
N LEU A 22 -0.21 -18.61 26.67
CA LEU A 22 -0.93 -18.84 27.94
C LEU A 22 -0.83 -17.66 28.92
N GLY A 23 0.18 -16.81 28.76
CA GLY A 23 0.35 -15.60 29.57
C GLY A 23 -0.65 -14.52 29.19
N THR A 24 -1.25 -13.88 30.19
CA THR A 24 -2.20 -12.78 30.05
C THR A 24 -1.73 -11.57 30.85
N PRO A 25 -2.27 -10.36 30.59
CA PRO A 25 -2.01 -9.17 31.42
C PRO A 25 -2.13 -9.41 32.93
N LYS A 26 -3.08 -10.26 33.35
CA LYS A 26 -3.26 -10.64 34.75
C LYS A 26 -2.01 -11.27 35.37
N LEU A 27 -1.29 -12.11 34.62
CA LEU A 27 -0.06 -12.73 35.11
C LEU A 27 1.05 -11.69 35.35
N ILE A 28 1.04 -10.56 34.63
CA ILE A 28 1.99 -9.45 34.83
C ILE A 28 1.65 -8.71 36.13
N GLU A 29 0.36 -8.42 36.33
CA GLU A 29 -0.16 -7.77 37.53
C GLU A 29 0.11 -8.60 38.80
N GLU A 30 -0.11 -9.92 38.76
CA GLU A 30 0.20 -10.86 39.84
C GLU A 30 1.69 -10.90 40.22
N ASN A 31 2.58 -10.45 39.32
CA ASN A 31 4.02 -10.32 39.57
C ASN A 31 4.43 -8.93 40.09
N GLY A 32 3.47 -8.09 40.47
CA GLY A 32 3.69 -6.79 41.11
C GLY A 32 4.08 -5.66 40.16
N ILE A 33 3.78 -5.80 38.87
CA ILE A 33 4.03 -4.76 37.86
C ILE A 33 2.72 -4.06 37.54
N GLU A 34 2.70 -2.72 37.59
CA GLU A 34 1.52 -1.95 37.22
C GLU A 34 1.18 -2.18 35.74
N ILE A 35 -0.10 -2.36 35.43
CA ILE A 35 -0.56 -2.60 34.07
C ILE A 35 -1.70 -1.66 33.68
N SER A 36 -1.67 -1.19 32.44
CA SER A 36 -2.76 -0.44 31.82
C SER A 36 -3.17 -1.16 30.55
N VAL A 37 -4.33 -1.82 30.63
CA VAL A 37 -4.93 -2.53 29.50
C VAL A 37 -5.79 -1.56 28.71
N GLN A 38 -5.46 -1.36 27.44
CA GLN A 38 -6.21 -0.53 26.52
C GLN A 38 -7.37 -1.32 25.93
N ASN A 39 -8.56 -0.72 25.98
CA ASN A 39 -9.77 -1.29 25.42
C ASN A 39 -9.67 -1.41 23.89
N GLU A 40 -10.47 -2.34 23.34
CA GLU A 40 -10.68 -2.43 21.90
C GLU A 40 -11.13 -1.08 21.34
N GLN A 41 -10.56 -0.70 20.18
CA GLN A 41 -10.99 0.47 19.42
C GLN A 41 -11.82 0.00 18.24
N THR A 42 -12.91 0.70 17.97
CA THR A 42 -13.85 0.38 16.88
C THR A 42 -14.24 1.63 16.10
N ILE A 43 -14.56 1.45 14.83
CA ILE A 43 -15.22 2.45 13.96
C ILE A 43 -16.45 1.75 13.40
N ASP A 44 -17.63 2.36 13.54
CA ASP A 44 -18.91 1.77 13.10
C ASP A 44 -19.17 0.33 13.59
N GLY A 45 -18.65 -0.01 14.77
CA GLY A 45 -18.77 -1.34 15.37
C GLY A 45 -17.78 -2.38 14.83
N GLU A 46 -16.95 -2.05 13.85
CA GLU A 46 -15.86 -2.91 13.38
C GLU A 46 -14.55 -2.63 14.14
N LYS A 47 -13.87 -3.69 14.57
CA LYS A 47 -12.59 -3.61 15.29
C LYS A 47 -11.49 -3.00 14.42
N ILE A 48 -10.81 -1.99 14.94
CA ILE A 48 -9.53 -1.54 14.37
C ILE A 48 -8.47 -2.59 14.70
N SER A 49 -8.07 -3.37 13.69
CA SER A 49 -7.07 -4.42 13.84
C SER A 49 -6.22 -4.60 12.59
N THR A 50 -5.04 -5.21 12.75
CA THR A 50 -4.18 -5.53 11.60
C THR A 50 -4.90 -6.45 10.60
N THR A 51 -5.77 -7.35 11.07
CA THR A 51 -6.54 -8.24 10.17
C THR A 51 -7.50 -7.44 9.29
N VAL A 52 -8.24 -6.50 9.87
CA VAL A 52 -9.16 -5.60 9.16
C VAL A 52 -8.41 -4.67 8.20
N LEU A 53 -7.31 -4.04 8.65
CA LEU A 53 -6.48 -3.21 7.80
C LEU A 53 -5.90 -3.99 6.59
N LYS A 54 -5.46 -5.23 6.79
CA LYS A 54 -4.99 -6.09 5.70
C LYS A 54 -6.11 -6.46 4.73
N LYS A 55 -7.33 -6.64 5.22
CA LYS A 55 -8.52 -6.87 4.37
C LYS A 55 -8.75 -5.65 3.46
N PHE A 56 -8.77 -4.43 4.00
CA PHE A 56 -8.94 -3.22 3.19
C PHE A 56 -7.87 -3.09 2.10
N VAL A 57 -6.60 -3.38 2.42
CA VAL A 57 -5.53 -3.37 1.41
C VAL A 57 -5.78 -4.41 0.32
N ARG A 58 -6.12 -5.66 0.67
CA ARG A 58 -6.42 -6.72 -0.31
C ARG A 58 -7.58 -6.34 -1.22
N ASP A 59 -8.63 -5.76 -0.66
CA ASP A 59 -9.85 -5.40 -1.38
C ASP A 59 -9.68 -4.10 -2.19
N GLY A 60 -8.57 -3.37 -2.00
CA GLY A 60 -8.33 -2.07 -2.64
C GLY A 60 -9.12 -0.92 -2.00
N GLU A 61 -9.67 -1.11 -0.80
CA GLU A 61 -10.45 -0.13 -0.04
C GLU A 61 -9.54 0.86 0.71
N PHE A 62 -8.69 1.59 -0.01
CA PHE A 62 -7.67 2.46 0.60
C PHE A 62 -8.24 3.66 1.38
N GLN A 63 -9.44 4.11 1.05
CA GLN A 63 -10.15 5.13 1.82
C GLN A 63 -10.48 4.62 3.24
N LYS A 64 -11.04 3.41 3.36
CA LYS A 64 -11.29 2.77 4.66
C LYS A 64 -10.00 2.48 5.42
N TYR A 65 -8.95 2.05 4.72
CA TYR A 65 -7.63 1.89 5.35
C TYR A 65 -7.18 3.19 6.03
N ARG A 66 -7.32 4.33 5.34
CA ARG A 66 -6.93 5.64 5.88
C ARG A 66 -7.79 6.03 7.06
N GLU A 67 -9.11 5.85 6.97
CA GLU A 67 -10.03 6.13 8.06
C GLU A 67 -9.67 5.34 9.33
N TYR A 68 -9.35 4.04 9.19
CA TYR A 68 -9.07 3.17 10.32
C TYR A 68 -7.66 3.31 10.88
N SER A 69 -6.67 3.60 10.02
CA SER A 69 -5.26 3.69 10.44
C SER A 69 -4.77 5.11 10.68
N GLY A 70 -5.53 6.13 10.26
CA GLY A 70 -5.13 7.53 10.27
C GLY A 70 -4.06 7.90 9.23
N ARG A 71 -3.69 7.00 8.31
CA ARG A 71 -2.62 7.23 7.33
C ARG A 71 -2.90 6.54 6.00
N PHE A 72 -2.26 7.03 4.93
CA PHE A 72 -2.29 6.36 3.64
C PHE A 72 -1.51 5.04 3.71
N TYR A 73 -2.00 4.02 3.00
CA TYR A 73 -1.18 2.84 2.73
C TYR A 73 -0.11 3.22 1.72
N SER A 74 1.15 2.91 2.00
CA SER A 74 2.25 3.16 1.08
C SER A 74 3.15 1.95 0.88
N ILE A 75 3.80 1.93 -0.28
CA ILE A 75 4.83 0.96 -0.64
C ILE A 75 6.06 1.70 -1.14
N SER A 76 7.24 1.13 -0.92
CA SER A 76 8.49 1.71 -1.40
C SER A 76 9.29 0.72 -2.22
N GLY A 77 10.16 1.25 -3.07
CA GLY A 77 11.03 0.44 -3.90
C GLY A 77 11.92 1.27 -4.81
N LEU A 78 12.67 0.59 -5.66
CA LEU A 78 13.55 1.20 -6.66
C LEU A 78 12.85 1.24 -8.01
N VAL A 79 13.01 2.35 -8.73
CA VAL A 79 12.57 2.45 -10.11
C VAL A 79 13.51 1.65 -11.00
N VAL A 80 12.96 0.68 -11.71
CA VAL A 80 13.69 -0.20 -12.61
C VAL A 80 13.22 -0.06 -14.06
N LYS A 81 14.03 -0.54 -15.00
CA LYS A 81 13.64 -0.57 -16.41
C LYS A 81 12.60 -1.66 -16.65
N GLY A 82 11.41 -1.26 -17.10
CA GLY A 82 10.37 -2.15 -17.61
C GLY A 82 10.37 -2.24 -19.13
N ARG A 83 9.21 -2.54 -19.72
CA ARG A 83 9.04 -2.65 -21.19
C ARG A 83 9.05 -1.31 -21.92
N GLN A 84 8.90 -0.20 -21.20
CA GLN A 84 8.91 1.17 -21.73
C GLN A 84 7.86 1.45 -22.83
N LEU A 85 6.83 0.62 -22.96
CA LEU A 85 5.74 0.79 -23.95
C LEU A 85 4.99 2.11 -23.78
N GLY A 86 4.90 2.64 -22.55
CA GLY A 86 4.30 3.94 -22.30
C GLY A 86 4.99 5.10 -23.02
N ARG A 87 6.31 5.01 -23.27
CA ARG A 87 7.06 6.07 -23.96
C ARG A 87 6.61 6.25 -25.41
N THR A 88 6.17 5.19 -26.09
CA THR A 88 5.72 5.28 -27.49
C THR A 88 4.39 6.02 -27.66
N ILE A 89 3.67 6.27 -26.55
CA ILE A 89 2.37 6.97 -26.55
C ILE A 89 2.38 8.26 -25.72
N ASN A 90 3.57 8.78 -25.38
CA ASN A 90 3.75 9.94 -24.49
C ASN A 90 3.14 9.74 -23.08
N PHE A 91 3.24 8.52 -22.56
CA PHE A 91 2.78 8.15 -21.21
C PHE A 91 3.88 7.36 -20.49
N PRO A 92 5.05 7.97 -20.20
CA PRO A 92 6.16 7.27 -19.57
C PRO A 92 5.77 6.71 -18.21
N THR A 93 6.17 5.47 -17.91
CA THR A 93 5.89 4.80 -16.64
C THR A 93 7.18 4.38 -15.94
N ALA A 94 7.20 4.54 -14.62
CA ALA A 94 8.20 4.00 -13.73
C ALA A 94 7.76 2.59 -13.28
N ASN A 95 8.59 1.57 -13.53
CA ASN A 95 8.36 0.24 -12.99
C ASN A 95 8.98 0.15 -11.60
N LEU A 96 8.23 -0.31 -10.60
CA LEU A 96 8.70 -0.40 -9.23
C LEU A 96 9.13 -1.82 -8.86
N GLN A 97 10.37 -1.96 -8.40
CA GLN A 97 10.85 -3.13 -7.68
C GLN A 97 10.77 -2.88 -6.18
N LEU A 98 9.88 -3.60 -5.49
CA LEU A 98 9.68 -3.44 -4.03
C LEU A 98 10.97 -3.68 -3.24
N SER A 99 11.21 -2.83 -2.23
CA SER A 99 12.34 -2.98 -1.31
C SER A 99 12.11 -4.06 -0.24
N GLU A 100 10.85 -4.36 0.05
CA GLU A 100 10.44 -5.29 1.11
C GLU A 100 9.20 -6.10 0.70
N LYS A 101 8.77 -7.01 1.56
CA LYS A 101 7.50 -7.74 1.39
C LYS A 101 6.33 -6.86 1.82
N TYR A 102 5.72 -6.17 0.86
CA TYR A 102 4.48 -5.43 1.05
C TYR A 102 3.25 -6.31 0.77
N LEU A 103 2.13 -5.97 1.43
CA LEU A 103 0.83 -6.54 1.08
C LEU A 103 0.26 -5.73 -0.08
N LEU A 104 0.17 -6.34 -1.25
CA LEU A 104 -0.44 -5.70 -2.41
C LEU A 104 -1.95 -5.98 -2.45
N PRO A 105 -2.75 -5.09 -3.05
CA PRO A 105 -4.16 -5.38 -3.31
C PRO A 105 -4.27 -6.63 -4.17
N GLU A 106 -5.29 -7.45 -3.93
CA GLU A 106 -5.57 -8.66 -4.71
C GLU A 106 -6.18 -8.29 -6.06
N THR A 107 -7.04 -7.28 -6.06
CA THR A 107 -7.61 -6.71 -7.27
C THR A 107 -6.50 -6.15 -8.15
N ASN A 108 -6.50 -6.53 -9.42
CA ASN A 108 -5.61 -5.92 -10.40
C ASN A 108 -6.32 -4.74 -11.07
N GLY A 109 -5.57 -3.69 -11.33
CA GLY A 109 -6.08 -2.52 -11.99
C GLY A 109 -5.30 -1.27 -11.67
N VAL A 110 -5.99 -0.17 -11.93
CA VAL A 110 -5.46 1.18 -11.86
C VAL A 110 -5.90 1.82 -10.56
N TYR A 111 -4.95 2.47 -9.89
CA TYR A 111 -5.13 3.13 -8.61
C TYR A 111 -4.72 4.59 -8.73
N ILE A 112 -5.51 5.48 -8.12
CA ILE A 112 -5.12 6.86 -7.89
C ILE A 112 -4.13 6.86 -6.74
N THR A 113 -2.99 7.51 -6.99
CA THR A 113 -1.85 7.48 -6.08
C THR A 113 -1.17 8.83 -6.01
N LYS A 114 -0.36 9.02 -4.98
CA LYS A 114 0.74 9.98 -5.05
C LYS A 114 2.06 9.23 -5.03
N LEU A 115 3.07 9.80 -5.64
CA LEU A 115 4.42 9.29 -5.62
C LEU A 115 5.33 10.34 -5.00
N LYS A 116 6.14 9.90 -4.04
CA LYS A 116 7.24 10.68 -3.49
C LYS A 116 8.55 10.19 -4.08
N VAL A 117 9.32 11.12 -4.61
CA VAL A 117 10.70 10.93 -5.07
C VAL A 117 11.51 12.13 -4.58
N HIS A 118 12.71 11.88 -4.05
CA HIS A 118 13.46 12.89 -3.30
C HIS A 118 12.62 13.50 -2.16
N SER A 119 12.42 14.82 -2.17
CA SER A 119 11.62 15.57 -1.20
C SER A 119 10.24 15.99 -1.72
N GLU A 120 9.95 15.69 -2.99
CA GLU A 120 8.76 16.17 -3.69
C GLU A 120 7.69 15.08 -3.82
N ILE A 121 6.43 15.49 -3.87
CA ILE A 121 5.28 14.61 -4.00
C ILE A 121 4.48 15.00 -5.24
N TYR A 122 4.23 14.03 -6.11
CA TYR A 122 3.53 14.20 -7.37
C TYR A 122 2.25 13.38 -7.39
N LYS A 123 1.22 13.89 -8.08
CA LYS A 123 0.06 13.07 -8.44
C LYS A 123 0.51 11.95 -9.37
N SER A 124 -0.04 10.76 -9.19
CA SER A 124 0.34 9.61 -10.00
C SER A 124 -0.81 8.62 -10.16
N ILE A 125 -0.70 7.79 -11.19
CA ILE A 125 -1.61 6.66 -11.40
C ILE A 125 -0.77 5.40 -11.43
N THR A 126 -1.14 4.42 -10.62
CA THR A 126 -0.39 3.18 -10.47
C THR A 126 -1.21 2.00 -10.95
N ASN A 127 -0.68 1.25 -11.91
CA ASN A 127 -1.21 -0.01 -12.36
C ASN A 127 -0.55 -1.16 -11.60
N ILE A 128 -1.36 -2.05 -11.03
CA ILE A 128 -0.93 -3.29 -10.40
C ILE A 128 -1.56 -4.46 -11.15
N GLY A 129 -0.72 -5.31 -11.72
CA GLY A 129 -1.14 -6.47 -12.52
C GLY A 129 -0.18 -7.64 -12.39
N TYR A 130 -0.40 -8.71 -13.17
CA TYR A 130 0.55 -9.84 -13.26
C TYR A 130 1.34 -9.79 -14.56
N ASN A 131 2.62 -10.18 -14.51
CA ASN A 131 3.41 -10.29 -15.73
C ASN A 131 3.09 -11.62 -16.45
N PRO A 132 2.43 -11.61 -17.63
CA PRO A 132 2.01 -12.85 -18.28
C PRO A 132 3.18 -13.59 -18.97
N THR A 133 4.37 -12.99 -19.04
CA THR A 133 5.42 -13.38 -20.01
C THR A 133 6.72 -13.88 -19.36
N VAL A 134 6.82 -13.90 -18.03
CA VAL A 134 7.99 -14.47 -17.33
C VAL A 134 7.66 -15.90 -16.94
N SER A 135 8.19 -16.85 -17.71
CA SER A 135 7.94 -18.30 -17.60
C SER A 135 8.30 -18.91 -16.25
N THR A 136 9.12 -18.24 -15.44
CA THR A 136 9.58 -18.69 -14.12
C THR A 136 8.78 -18.12 -12.94
N GLU A 137 7.98 -17.06 -13.14
CA GLU A 137 7.29 -16.34 -12.05
C GLU A 137 5.89 -15.88 -12.48
N LYS A 138 5.03 -16.80 -12.95
CA LYS A 138 3.65 -16.50 -13.40
C LYS A 138 2.77 -15.76 -12.37
N ASN A 139 3.20 -15.66 -11.11
CA ASN A 139 2.47 -15.04 -10.01
C ASN A 139 3.12 -13.75 -9.48
N LYS A 140 4.14 -13.20 -10.15
CA LYS A 140 4.73 -11.93 -9.69
C LYS A 140 3.93 -10.75 -10.20
N LYS A 141 3.43 -9.94 -9.26
CA LYS A 141 2.79 -8.68 -9.60
C LYS A 141 3.82 -7.68 -10.10
N PHE A 142 3.49 -6.95 -11.17
CA PHE A 142 4.20 -5.74 -11.55
C PHE A 142 3.49 -4.53 -10.97
N ILE A 143 4.24 -3.45 -10.80
CA ILE A 143 3.74 -2.17 -10.31
C ILE A 143 4.32 -1.11 -11.25
N GLU A 144 3.43 -0.47 -12.01
CA GLU A 144 3.80 0.54 -12.99
C GLU A 144 3.11 1.86 -12.68
N THR A 145 3.88 2.91 -12.44
CA THR A 145 3.36 4.21 -12.05
C THR A 145 3.62 5.24 -13.15
N HIS A 146 2.56 5.92 -13.58
CA HIS A 146 2.66 7.13 -14.37
C HIS A 146 2.61 8.34 -13.44
N ILE A 147 3.65 9.15 -13.46
CA ILE A 147 3.72 10.39 -12.68
C ILE A 147 3.15 11.51 -13.56
N LEU A 148 2.17 12.24 -13.02
CA LEU A 148 1.51 13.30 -13.75
C LEU A 148 2.40 14.54 -13.78
N ASP A 149 2.47 15.16 -14.96
CA ASP A 149 3.20 16.40 -15.22
C ASP A 149 4.67 16.35 -14.75
N PHE A 150 5.33 15.24 -15.08
CA PHE A 150 6.70 14.93 -14.67
C PHE A 150 7.56 14.57 -15.89
N ASP A 151 8.70 15.24 -16.04
CA ASP A 151 9.59 15.14 -17.21
C ASP A 151 11.02 14.71 -16.88
N GLU A 152 11.30 14.33 -15.63
CA GLU A 152 12.63 13.88 -15.21
C GLU A 152 12.84 12.36 -15.36
N ASP A 153 14.09 11.93 -15.48
CA ASP A 153 14.47 10.52 -15.41
C ASP A 153 14.83 10.15 -13.96
N ILE A 154 14.07 9.21 -13.40
CA ILE A 154 14.22 8.71 -12.02
C ILE A 154 14.64 7.23 -11.97
N TYR A 155 15.21 6.68 -13.06
CA TYR A 155 15.72 5.31 -13.02
C TYR A 155 16.79 5.13 -11.93
N GLY A 156 16.64 4.07 -11.13
CA GLY A 156 17.52 3.77 -10.00
C GLY A 156 17.13 4.49 -8.72
N GLU A 157 16.24 5.48 -8.77
CA GLU A 157 15.81 6.22 -7.59
C GLU A 157 14.89 5.39 -6.70
N LYS A 158 14.96 5.68 -5.40
CA LYS A 158 14.01 5.13 -4.42
C LYS A 158 12.77 6.02 -4.37
N ILE A 159 11.62 5.39 -4.54
CA ILE A 159 10.33 6.07 -4.50
C ILE A 159 9.40 5.45 -3.46
N GLU A 160 8.40 6.23 -3.04
CA GLU A 160 7.30 5.78 -2.20
C GLU A 160 5.97 6.12 -2.87
N ILE A 161 5.08 5.13 -3.02
CA ILE A 161 3.76 5.29 -3.62
C ILE A 161 2.72 5.22 -2.52
N PHE A 162 1.89 6.25 -2.41
CA PHE A 162 0.76 6.36 -1.49
C PHE A 162 -0.54 6.05 -2.24
N PHE A 163 -1.31 5.08 -1.73
CA PHE A 163 -2.58 4.68 -2.33
C PHE A 163 -3.74 5.49 -1.76
N TYR A 164 -4.53 6.06 -2.66
CA TYR A 164 -5.69 6.85 -2.32
C TYR A 164 -6.99 6.10 -2.63
N GLU A 165 -7.11 5.59 -3.86
CA GLU A 165 -8.37 5.02 -4.34
C GLU A 165 -8.13 4.03 -5.46
N PHE A 166 -8.99 3.00 -5.53
CA PHE A 166 -9.09 2.15 -6.70
C PHE A 166 -9.88 2.87 -7.80
N LEU A 167 -9.29 3.02 -8.99
CA LEU A 167 -9.91 3.71 -10.11
C LEU A 167 -10.72 2.75 -10.98
N ARG A 168 -10.10 1.67 -11.46
CA ARG A 168 -10.75 0.69 -12.34
C ARG A 168 -9.96 -0.61 -12.43
N LYS A 169 -10.63 -1.69 -12.86
CA LYS A 169 -9.98 -2.98 -13.15
C LYS A 169 -9.07 -2.89 -14.38
N GLU A 170 -8.10 -3.81 -14.48
CA GLU A 170 -7.35 -4.00 -15.72
C GLU A 170 -8.30 -4.28 -16.90
N GLN A 171 -7.98 -3.68 -18.05
CA GLN A 171 -8.73 -3.83 -19.29
C GLN A 171 -7.76 -4.22 -20.40
N LYS A 172 -8.19 -5.12 -21.28
CA LYS A 172 -7.49 -5.39 -22.54
C LYS A 172 -7.98 -4.39 -23.58
N PHE A 173 -7.04 -3.84 -24.33
CA PHE A 173 -7.35 -2.91 -25.42
C PHE A 173 -7.10 -3.58 -26.76
N GLU A 174 -8.04 -3.40 -27.68
CA GLU A 174 -7.98 -3.97 -29.04
C GLU A 174 -7.00 -3.21 -29.95
N SER A 175 -6.65 -1.97 -29.58
CA SER A 175 -5.73 -1.12 -30.32
C SER A 175 -4.92 -0.22 -29.38
N PHE A 176 -3.80 0.29 -29.89
CA PHE A 176 -2.99 1.28 -29.18
C PHE A 176 -3.74 2.60 -28.94
N ASP A 177 -4.63 3.00 -29.86
CA ASP A 177 -5.41 4.22 -29.73
C ASP A 177 -6.43 4.12 -28.58
N HIS A 178 -7.09 2.95 -28.42
CA HIS A 178 -7.99 2.72 -27.30
C HIS A 178 -7.26 2.77 -25.94
N LEU A 179 -6.05 2.21 -25.86
CA LEU A 179 -5.21 2.32 -24.67
C LEU A 179 -4.89 3.80 -24.36
N LYS A 180 -4.48 4.56 -25.37
CA LYS A 180 -4.11 5.98 -25.20
C LYS A 180 -5.28 6.83 -24.71
N GLU A 181 -6.47 6.65 -25.29
CA GLU A 181 -7.67 7.36 -24.86
C GLU A 181 -8.05 7.02 -23.42
N GLN A 182 -7.98 5.75 -23.02
CA GLN A 182 -8.26 5.36 -21.64
C GLN A 182 -7.24 5.95 -20.65
N LEU A 183 -5.95 5.98 -21.00
CA LEU A 183 -4.93 6.59 -20.13
C LEU A 183 -5.12 8.10 -19.95
N LYS A 184 -5.60 8.82 -20.98
CA LYS A 184 -5.98 10.23 -20.85
C LYS A 184 -7.17 10.41 -19.91
N LEU A 185 -8.18 9.54 -20.01
CA LEU A 185 -9.34 9.57 -19.11
C LEU A 185 -8.94 9.28 -17.66
N ASP A 186 -8.05 8.30 -17.46
CA ASP A 186 -7.52 7.98 -16.13
C ASP A 186 -6.75 9.18 -15.56
N LYS A 187 -5.86 9.80 -16.36
CA LYS A 187 -5.13 11.04 -16.00
C LYS A 187 -6.10 12.14 -15.59
N LYS A 188 -7.08 12.44 -16.44
CA LYS A 188 -8.08 13.49 -16.17
C LYS A 188 -8.86 13.23 -14.88
N THR A 189 -9.31 12.00 -14.66
CA THR A 189 -10.04 11.62 -13.44
C THR A 189 -9.19 11.82 -12.19
N SER A 190 -7.88 11.56 -12.29
CA SER A 190 -6.92 11.80 -11.21
C SER A 190 -6.64 13.30 -10.99
N GLU A 191 -6.64 14.11 -12.03
CA GLU A 191 -6.45 15.56 -11.90
C GLU A 191 -7.64 16.25 -11.22
N GLU A 192 -8.86 15.85 -11.57
CA GLU A 192 -10.12 16.42 -11.08
C GLU A 192 -10.42 16.09 -9.61
N LYS A 193 -9.78 15.05 -9.04
CA LYS A 193 -9.93 14.71 -7.63
C LYS A 193 -8.99 15.54 -6.76
N ASP A 194 -9.54 16.07 -5.66
CA ASP A 194 -8.78 16.76 -4.62
C ASP A 194 -8.27 15.74 -3.58
N TYR A 195 -6.98 15.45 -3.62
CA TYR A 195 -6.31 14.45 -2.77
C TYR A 195 -4.83 14.77 -2.59
#